data_AF-A0A931DYA6-F1
#
_entry.id   AF-A0A931DYA6-F1
#
_cell.length_a   1.000
_cell.length_b   1.000
_cell.length_c   1.000
_cell.angle_alpha   90.00
_cell.angle_beta   90.00
_cell.angle_gamma   90.00
#
_symmetry.space_group_name_H-M   'P 1'
#
loop_
_entity.id
_entity.type
_entity.pdbx_description
1 polymer ?
#
loop_
_entity_poly.entity_id
_entity_poly.type
_entity_poly.pdbx_seq_one_letter_code
_entity_poly.pdbx_strand_id
1 'polypeptide(L)'
;MELSQIIPHIEALIFASEKPLTSLDIVELINNAFGFMEERIMLDQVESCIEGIREKYQSEFYPFEVRESGGGWQFLTKKDFHKTLAQLNGEKFLKRLSTAALETLAIIAYKQPITKGEIESIRGVNSDYSIQKLLEKELIIITGRNENMPGKPLVYATSKNFMDYFGLNTVSDLPKIKEVLAEQLIEPTIINAAHFGEAAPKEVTILAVDSNGDLIAHGNEQQENENHVEPSASEHEDAVGKAATDEAAPDEPTSEQNENEDNTSQDEDNENETKA
;
A
#
# COMPACT_ATOMS: atom_id res chain seq x y z
N MET A 1 42.37 10.99 10.24
CA MET A 1 42.25 11.72 8.93
C MET A 1 41.28 12.90 9.14
N GLU A 2 41.55 14.08 8.59
CA GLU A 2 40.62 15.22 8.72
C GLU A 2 39.30 14.92 7.99
N LEU A 3 38.15 15.34 8.54
CA LEU A 3 36.82 15.11 7.94
C LEU A 3 36.76 15.62 6.48
N SER A 4 37.48 16.71 6.18
CA SER A 4 37.57 17.30 4.84
C SER A 4 38.19 16.38 3.79
N GLN A 5 39.03 15.42 4.20
CA GLN A 5 39.63 14.43 3.31
C GLN A 5 38.73 13.20 3.15
N ILE A 6 37.91 12.87 4.15
CA ILE A 6 37.00 11.71 4.13
C ILE A 6 35.77 12.01 3.25
N ILE A 7 35.25 13.24 3.32
CA ILE A 7 34.05 13.68 2.58
C ILE A 7 34.10 13.32 1.08
N PRO A 8 35.15 13.66 0.31
CA PRO A 8 35.21 13.32 -1.12
C PRO A 8 35.14 11.81 -1.40
N HIS A 9 35.68 10.98 -0.51
CA HIS A 9 35.61 9.53 -0.65
C HIS A 9 34.19 9.00 -0.42
N ILE A 10 33.51 9.52 0.61
CA ILE A 10 32.10 9.20 0.85
C ILE A 10 31.23 9.65 -0.33
N GLU A 11 31.43 10.88 -0.83
CA GLU A 11 30.71 11.40 -2.01
C GLU A 11 30.89 10.48 -3.22
N ALA A 12 32.13 10.05 -3.50
CA ALA A 12 32.43 9.16 -4.61
C ALA A 12 31.76 7.78 -4.44
N LEU A 13 31.76 7.21 -3.23
CA LEU A 13 31.13 5.92 -2.95
C LEU A 13 29.61 5.99 -3.15
N ILE A 14 28.95 7.00 -2.58
CA ILE A 14 27.50 7.18 -2.71
C ILE A 14 27.11 7.45 -4.17
N PHE A 15 27.91 8.24 -4.90
CA PHE A 15 27.66 8.54 -6.30
C PHE A 15 27.84 7.33 -7.22
N ALA A 16 28.85 6.49 -6.96
CA ALA A 16 29.13 5.31 -7.78
C ALA A 16 28.20 4.13 -7.46
N SER A 17 27.50 4.14 -6.32
CA SER A 17 26.65 3.04 -5.90
C SER A 17 25.33 2.98 -6.67
N GLU A 18 24.96 1.79 -7.14
CA GLU A 18 23.65 1.52 -7.76
C GLU A 18 22.52 1.45 -6.73
N LYS A 19 22.84 1.13 -5.47
CA LYS A 19 21.89 0.96 -4.36
C LYS A 19 22.24 1.87 -3.19
N PRO A 20 21.29 2.21 -2.30
CA PRO A 20 21.59 2.95 -1.08
C PRO A 20 22.67 2.24 -0.25
N LEU A 21 23.69 2.98 0.20
CA LEU A 21 24.77 2.45 1.04
C LEU A 21 24.52 2.78 2.51
N THR A 22 24.54 1.79 3.39
CA THR A 22 24.38 2.06 4.82
C THR A 22 25.63 2.74 5.38
N SER A 23 25.49 3.50 6.47
CA SER A 23 26.64 4.11 7.15
C SER A 23 27.70 3.07 7.55
N LEU A 24 27.28 1.87 7.90
CA LEU A 24 28.16 0.74 8.22
C LEU A 24 28.94 0.25 6.99
N ASP A 25 28.26 0.09 5.85
CA ASP A 25 28.91 -0.31 4.59
C ASP A 25 29.96 0.72 4.18
N ILE A 26 29.66 2.02 4.33
CA ILE A 26 30.59 3.11 4.03
C ILE A 26 31.83 3.04 4.94
N VAL A 27 31.65 2.83 6.25
CA VAL A 27 32.76 2.63 7.19
C VAL A 27 33.65 1.47 6.75
N GLU A 28 33.06 0.33 6.41
CA GLU A 28 33.80 -0.86 5.97
C GLU A 28 34.57 -0.58 4.67
N LEU A 29 33.92 -0.04 3.65
CA LEU A 29 34.52 0.23 2.34
C LEU A 29 35.69 1.19 2.44
N ILE A 30 35.56 2.26 3.22
CA ILE A 30 36.64 3.23 3.39
C ILE A 30 37.80 2.61 4.16
N ASN A 31 37.54 1.93 5.28
CA ASN A 31 38.60 1.29 6.05
C ASN A 31 39.33 0.21 5.23
N ASN A 32 38.64 -0.49 4.32
CA ASN A 32 39.26 -1.44 3.39
C ASN A 32 40.12 -0.75 2.33
N ALA A 33 39.65 0.35 1.74
CA ALA A 33 40.41 1.13 0.76
C ALA A 33 41.70 1.71 1.36
N PHE A 34 41.67 2.04 2.64
CA PHE A 34 42.80 2.60 3.37
C PHE A 34 43.39 1.65 4.42
N GLY A 35 43.36 0.34 4.16
CA GLY A 35 43.73 -0.72 5.12
C GLY A 35 45.14 -0.66 5.73
N PHE A 36 45.99 0.28 5.30
CA PHE A 36 47.32 0.55 5.85
C PHE A 36 47.36 1.69 6.88
N MET A 37 46.22 2.31 7.20
CA MET A 37 46.17 3.41 8.16
C MET A 37 46.18 2.91 9.62
N GLU A 38 46.92 3.63 10.47
CA GLU A 38 46.97 3.38 11.92
C GLU A 38 45.63 3.73 12.61
N GLU A 39 44.91 4.71 12.06
CA GLU A 39 43.62 5.18 12.59
C GLU A 39 42.47 4.70 11.69
N ARG A 40 41.60 3.87 12.25
CA ARG A 40 40.36 3.42 11.60
C ARG A 40 39.31 4.52 11.69
N ILE A 41 38.54 4.69 10.63
CA ILE A 41 37.41 5.60 10.61
C ILE A 41 36.26 4.96 11.38
N MET A 42 35.65 5.76 12.25
CA MET A 42 34.52 5.37 13.11
C MET A 42 33.18 5.79 12.50
N LEU A 43 32.09 5.16 12.96
CA LEU A 43 30.74 5.44 12.48
C LEU A 43 30.35 6.91 12.65
N ASP A 44 30.60 7.49 13.83
CA ASP A 44 30.28 8.89 14.15
C ASP A 44 30.95 9.88 13.18
N GLN A 45 32.16 9.57 12.72
CA GLN A 45 32.88 10.39 11.74
C GLN A 45 32.22 10.33 10.37
N VAL A 46 31.77 9.14 9.95
CA VAL A 46 31.05 8.95 8.69
C VAL A 46 29.72 9.68 8.73
N GLU A 47 28.95 9.56 9.81
CA GLU A 47 27.67 10.27 9.97
C GLU A 47 27.86 11.79 9.93
N SER A 48 28.88 12.31 10.62
CA SER A 48 29.23 13.74 10.58
C SER A 48 29.61 14.21 9.17
N CYS A 49 30.37 13.40 8.43
CA CYS A 49 30.72 13.72 7.05
C CYS A 49 29.50 13.70 6.12
N ILE A 50 28.61 12.73 6.28
CA ILE A 50 27.38 12.62 5.49
C ILE A 50 26.47 13.84 5.72
N GLU A 51 26.35 14.32 6.96
CA GLU A 51 25.57 15.53 7.23
C GLU A 51 26.17 16.76 6.53
N GLY A 52 27.50 16.89 6.54
CA GLY A 52 28.19 17.95 5.78
C GLY A 52 27.96 17.84 4.26
N ILE A 53 27.92 16.63 3.72
CA ILE A 53 27.57 16.37 2.30
C ILE A 53 26.12 16.76 2.03
N ARG A 54 25.19 16.37 2.90
CA ARG A 54 23.77 16.70 2.79
C ARG A 54 23.58 18.21 2.75
N GLU A 55 24.18 18.95 3.68
CA GLU A 55 24.11 20.41 3.75
C GLU A 55 24.66 21.05 2.46
N LYS A 56 25.82 20.57 1.98
CA LYS A 56 26.43 21.04 0.72
C LYS A 56 25.48 20.93 -0.48
N TYR A 57 24.80 19.79 -0.64
CA TYR A 57 23.90 19.54 -1.77
C TYR A 57 22.46 20.08 -1.57
N GLN A 58 22.13 20.55 -0.38
CA GLN A 58 20.83 21.18 -0.11
C GLN A 58 20.66 22.51 -0.88
N SER A 59 21.76 23.21 -1.17
CA SER A 59 21.77 24.46 -1.92
C SER A 59 21.07 24.38 -3.29
N GLU A 60 20.35 25.44 -3.69
CA GLU A 60 19.61 25.52 -4.95
C GLU A 60 20.48 25.39 -6.21
N PHE A 61 21.80 25.60 -6.09
CA PHE A 61 22.74 25.44 -7.19
C PHE A 61 22.89 23.99 -7.65
N TYR A 62 22.58 23.01 -6.81
CA TYR A 62 22.68 21.59 -7.14
C TYR A 62 21.30 21.00 -7.50
N PRO A 63 21.16 20.34 -8.66
CA PRO A 63 19.90 19.71 -9.08
C PRO A 63 19.65 18.33 -8.45
N PHE A 64 20.60 17.84 -7.63
CA PHE A 64 20.54 16.58 -6.91
C PHE A 64 20.84 16.80 -5.43
N GLU A 65 20.39 15.86 -4.60
CA GLU A 65 20.49 15.87 -3.15
C GLU A 65 20.87 14.47 -2.64
N VAL A 66 21.52 14.40 -1.49
CA VAL A 66 21.74 13.13 -0.79
C VAL A 66 20.55 12.87 0.12
N ARG A 67 19.89 11.73 -0.09
CA ARG A 67 18.77 11.28 0.74
C ARG A 67 19.08 9.95 1.40
N GLU A 68 18.44 9.75 2.54
CA GLU A 68 18.38 8.44 3.17
C GLU A 68 17.17 7.68 2.61
N SER A 69 17.37 6.42 2.22
CA SER A 69 16.35 5.50 1.71
C SER A 69 16.75 4.07 2.09
N GLY A 70 15.82 3.29 2.63
CA GLY A 70 16.05 1.91 3.08
C GLY A 70 17.15 1.75 4.11
N GLY A 71 17.40 2.79 4.92
CA GLY A 71 18.48 2.84 5.91
C GLY A 71 19.88 3.03 5.32
N GLY A 72 19.97 3.45 4.05
CA GLY A 72 21.20 3.81 3.39
C GLY A 72 21.12 5.16 2.69
N TRP A 73 22.25 5.62 2.17
CA TRP A 73 22.41 6.93 1.56
C TRP A 73 22.59 6.80 0.05
N GLN A 74 21.90 7.65 -0.71
CA GLN A 74 22.00 7.70 -2.16
C GLN A 74 21.82 9.13 -2.69
N PHE A 75 22.46 9.44 -3.80
CA PHE A 75 22.16 10.64 -4.58
C PHE A 75 20.85 10.45 -5.36
N LEU A 76 19.92 11.38 -5.16
CA LEU A 76 18.69 11.48 -5.93
C LEU A 76 18.56 12.86 -6.56
N THR A 77 17.80 12.95 -7.64
CA THR A 77 17.47 14.25 -8.24
C THR A 77 16.41 14.96 -7.42
N LYS A 78 16.49 16.29 -7.34
CA LYS A 78 15.49 17.08 -6.61
C LYS A 78 14.14 17.00 -7.33
N LYS A 79 13.06 17.00 -6.54
CA LYS A 79 11.67 16.88 -7.01
C LYS A 79 11.28 17.88 -8.11
N ASP A 80 11.87 19.08 -8.09
CA ASP A 80 11.56 20.15 -9.04
C ASP A 80 11.93 19.79 -10.49
N PHE A 81 12.88 18.86 -10.67
CA PHE A 81 13.35 18.38 -11.98
C PHE A 81 12.57 17.18 -12.51
N HIS A 82 11.54 16.71 -11.79
CA HIS A 82 10.74 15.54 -12.19
C HIS A 82 10.20 15.64 -13.63
N LYS A 83 9.67 16.81 -14.03
CA LYS A 83 9.12 17.01 -15.39
C LYS A 83 10.17 16.80 -16.48
N THR A 84 11.39 17.26 -16.24
CA THR A 84 12.51 17.12 -17.19
C THR A 84 12.97 15.67 -17.27
N LEU A 85 13.12 15.00 -16.12
CA LEU A 85 13.55 13.60 -16.05
C LEU A 85 12.49 12.64 -16.63
N ALA A 86 11.21 12.97 -16.50
CA ALA A 86 10.14 12.20 -17.11
C ALA A 86 10.29 12.11 -18.65
N GLN A 87 10.86 13.13 -19.30
CA GLN A 87 11.14 13.09 -20.74
C GLN A 87 12.27 12.11 -21.09
N LEU A 88 13.28 11.98 -20.23
CA LEU A 88 14.39 11.04 -20.41
C LEU A 88 13.92 9.58 -20.24
N ASN A 89 13.11 9.33 -19.21
CA ASN A 89 12.70 7.98 -18.85
C ASN A 89 11.59 7.43 -19.77
N GLY A 90 10.91 8.31 -20.52
CA GLY A 90 9.87 7.96 -21.50
C GLY A 90 8.68 7.20 -20.91
N GLU A 91 7.87 6.56 -21.77
CA GLU A 91 6.72 5.73 -21.36
C GLU A 91 7.12 4.42 -20.66
N LYS A 92 8.42 4.05 -20.69
CA LYS A 92 8.94 2.83 -20.03
C LYS A 92 8.87 2.90 -18.50
N PHE A 93 8.54 4.05 -17.93
CA PHE A 93 8.27 4.22 -16.49
C PHE A 93 6.93 3.59 -16.03
N LEU A 94 6.12 3.04 -16.95
CA LEU A 94 4.79 2.49 -16.66
C LEU A 94 4.74 0.96 -16.54
N LYS A 95 5.68 0.35 -15.79
CA LYS A 95 5.33 -0.88 -15.04
C LYS A 95 4.88 -0.54 -13.63
N ARG A 96 4.03 0.48 -13.52
CA ARG A 96 3.30 0.80 -12.29
C ARG A 96 2.57 -0.46 -11.84
N LEU A 97 2.56 -0.69 -10.54
CA LEU A 97 1.68 -1.69 -9.95
C LEU A 97 0.24 -1.36 -10.36
N SER A 98 -0.52 -2.38 -10.74
CA SER A 98 -1.96 -2.22 -10.96
C SER A 98 -2.62 -1.79 -9.64
N THR A 99 -3.83 -1.25 -9.71
CA THR A 99 -4.62 -0.90 -8.53
C THR A 99 -4.77 -2.10 -7.59
N ALA A 100 -5.11 -3.27 -8.14
CA ALA A 100 -5.22 -4.52 -7.36
C ALA A 100 -3.91 -4.92 -6.68
N ALA A 101 -2.75 -4.71 -7.33
CA ALA A 101 -1.45 -5.01 -6.74
C ALA A 101 -1.07 -3.98 -5.66
N LEU A 102 -1.40 -2.70 -5.84
CA LEU A 102 -1.21 -1.66 -4.82
C LEU A 102 -2.08 -1.89 -3.59
N GLU A 103 -3.35 -2.24 -3.76
CA GLU A 103 -4.24 -2.61 -2.65
C GLU A 103 -3.68 -3.79 -1.85
N THR A 104 -3.26 -4.83 -2.55
CA THR A 104 -2.67 -6.03 -1.94
C THR A 104 -1.38 -5.66 -1.18
N LEU A 105 -0.53 -4.84 -1.78
CA LEU A 105 0.71 -4.38 -1.16
C LEU A 105 0.45 -3.53 0.09
N ALA A 106 -0.55 -2.63 0.04
CA ALA A 106 -0.92 -1.81 1.18
C ALA A 106 -1.41 -2.68 2.35
N ILE A 107 -2.24 -3.68 2.09
CA ILE A 107 -2.69 -4.63 3.12
C ILE A 107 -1.49 -5.32 3.77
N ILE A 108 -0.55 -5.83 2.96
CA ILE A 108 0.66 -6.48 3.49
C ILE A 108 1.47 -5.51 4.34
N ALA A 109 1.73 -4.29 3.84
CA ALA A 109 2.54 -3.30 4.55
C ALA A 109 2.00 -2.94 5.93
N TYR A 110 0.67 -2.80 6.07
CA TYR A 110 0.02 -2.41 7.32
C TYR A 110 -0.40 -3.56 8.24
N LYS A 111 -0.52 -4.79 7.72
CA LYS A 111 -1.00 -5.95 8.48
C LYS A 111 0.03 -7.08 8.60
N GLN A 112 1.24 -6.91 8.06
CA GLN A 112 2.31 -7.88 8.24
C GLN A 112 2.57 -8.17 9.73
N PRO A 113 2.92 -9.42 10.08
CA PRO A 113 2.94 -10.61 9.22
C PRO A 113 1.53 -11.11 8.85
N ILE A 114 1.26 -11.38 7.57
CA ILE A 114 -0.09 -11.77 7.08
C ILE A 114 -0.06 -12.93 6.08
N THR A 115 -1.10 -13.77 6.08
CA THR A 115 -1.26 -14.90 5.14
C THR A 115 -2.11 -14.54 3.91
N LYS A 116 -2.01 -15.33 2.84
CA LYS A 116 -2.87 -15.14 1.64
C LYS A 116 -4.37 -15.11 1.98
N GLY A 117 -4.83 -16.04 2.82
CA GLY A 117 -6.26 -16.14 3.15
C GLY A 117 -6.79 -14.89 3.88
N GLU A 118 -5.97 -14.31 4.76
CA GLU A 118 -6.31 -13.05 5.43
C GLU A 118 -6.34 -11.87 4.46
N ILE A 119 -5.39 -11.81 3.52
CA ILE A 119 -5.37 -10.79 2.46
C ILE A 119 -6.67 -10.87 1.63
N GLU A 120 -7.05 -12.07 1.18
CA GLU A 120 -8.27 -12.28 0.39
C GLU A 120 -9.53 -11.98 1.18
N SER A 121 -9.54 -12.28 2.49
CA SER A 121 -10.67 -11.94 3.37
C SER A 121 -10.85 -10.42 3.52
N ILE A 122 -9.77 -9.65 3.53
CA ILE A 122 -9.83 -8.18 3.57
C ILE A 122 -10.24 -7.61 2.21
N ARG A 123 -9.70 -8.14 1.10
CA ARG A 123 -10.00 -7.64 -0.25
C ARG A 123 -11.35 -8.10 -0.79
N GLY A 124 -11.88 -9.21 -0.29
CA GLY A 124 -13.10 -9.86 -0.80
C GLY A 124 -12.94 -10.53 -2.17
N VAL A 125 -11.72 -10.61 -2.72
CA VAL A 125 -11.43 -11.20 -4.04
C VAL A 125 -10.09 -11.95 -4.03
N ASN A 126 -9.91 -12.85 -5.01
CA ASN A 126 -8.65 -13.58 -5.19
C ASN A 126 -7.47 -12.61 -5.38
N SER A 127 -6.35 -12.92 -4.70
CA SER A 127 -5.14 -12.08 -4.69
C SER A 127 -3.89 -12.80 -5.19
N ASP A 128 -4.01 -13.98 -5.79
CA ASP A 128 -2.87 -14.81 -6.24
C ASP A 128 -1.96 -14.07 -7.21
N TYR A 129 -2.55 -13.50 -8.26
CA TYR A 129 -1.78 -12.78 -9.28
C TYR A 129 -1.06 -11.57 -8.69
N SER A 130 -1.72 -10.83 -7.80
CA SER A 130 -1.12 -9.67 -7.13
C SER A 130 0.07 -10.09 -6.26
N ILE A 131 -0.10 -11.13 -5.43
CA ILE A 131 0.97 -11.65 -4.56
C ILE A 131 2.14 -12.13 -5.41
N GLN A 132 1.89 -12.90 -6.47
CA GLN A 132 2.93 -13.38 -7.37
C GLN A 132 3.70 -12.22 -8.01
N LYS A 133 3.00 -11.18 -8.50
CA LYS A 133 3.65 -10.00 -9.07
C LYS A 133 4.45 -9.18 -8.06
N LEU A 134 4.00 -9.12 -6.81
CA LEU A 134 4.72 -8.43 -5.75
C LEU A 134 6.01 -9.19 -5.34
N LEU A 135 5.97 -10.52 -5.32
CA LEU A 135 7.15 -11.36 -5.11
C LEU A 135 8.15 -11.24 -6.28
N GLU A 136 7.68 -11.30 -7.53
CA GLU A 136 8.53 -11.12 -8.73
C GLU A 136 9.24 -9.76 -8.76
N LYS A 137 8.60 -8.73 -8.19
CA LYS A 137 9.17 -7.38 -8.06
C LYS A 137 9.98 -7.20 -6.77
N GLU A 138 10.13 -8.25 -5.97
CA GLU A 138 10.82 -8.25 -4.69
C GLU A 138 10.29 -7.20 -3.71
N LEU A 139 9.03 -6.78 -3.81
CA LEU A 139 8.42 -5.80 -2.89
C LEU A 139 7.91 -6.46 -1.61
N ILE A 140 7.64 -7.76 -1.68
CA ILE A 140 7.27 -8.58 -0.53
C ILE A 140 8.16 -9.82 -0.48
N ILE A 141 8.27 -10.41 0.71
CA ILE A 141 9.01 -11.64 0.97
C ILE A 141 8.14 -12.62 1.75
N ILE A 142 8.52 -13.89 1.70
CA ILE A 142 7.95 -14.94 2.55
C ILE A 142 8.81 -15.01 3.81
N THR A 143 8.22 -14.75 4.98
CA THR A 143 8.92 -14.79 6.27
C THR A 143 8.84 -16.16 6.95
N GLY A 144 7.93 -17.02 6.50
CA GLY A 144 7.78 -18.38 7.02
C GLY A 144 6.40 -18.96 6.74
N ARG A 145 5.98 -19.87 7.61
CA ARG A 145 4.65 -20.50 7.60
C ARG A 145 3.96 -20.27 8.93
N ASN A 146 2.65 -20.09 8.91
CA ASN A 146 1.86 -20.01 10.14
C ASN A 146 1.56 -21.43 10.66
N GLU A 147 2.38 -21.90 11.59
CA GLU A 147 2.27 -23.24 12.19
C GLU A 147 0.96 -23.46 12.96
N ASN A 148 0.28 -22.38 13.38
CA ASN A 148 -0.94 -22.44 14.19
C ASN A 148 -2.21 -22.60 13.34
N MET A 149 -2.14 -22.45 12.01
CA MET A 149 -3.29 -22.54 11.12
C MET A 149 -3.29 -23.84 10.31
N PRO A 150 -4.46 -24.46 10.08
CA PRO A 150 -4.59 -25.61 9.19
C PRO A 150 -3.98 -25.34 7.81
N GLY A 151 -3.24 -26.32 7.27
CA GLY A 151 -2.55 -26.18 5.99
C GLY A 151 -1.26 -25.35 6.02
N LYS A 152 -0.88 -24.81 7.20
CA LYS A 152 0.39 -24.09 7.42
C LYS A 152 0.71 -23.09 6.30
N PRO A 153 -0.19 -22.10 6.07
CA PRO A 153 -0.07 -21.17 4.95
C PRO A 153 1.18 -20.31 5.06
N LEU A 154 1.67 -19.84 3.92
CA LEU A 154 2.80 -18.92 3.83
C LEU A 154 2.43 -17.57 4.46
N VAL A 155 3.42 -16.97 5.12
CA VAL A 155 3.32 -15.64 5.75
C VAL A 155 4.15 -14.66 4.94
N TYR A 156 3.56 -13.50 4.65
CA TYR A 156 4.14 -12.44 3.84
C TYR A 156 4.45 -11.19 4.66
N ALA A 157 5.52 -10.51 4.27
CA ALA A 157 5.96 -9.22 4.83
C ALA A 157 6.58 -8.34 3.73
N THR A 158 6.77 -7.05 4.00
CA THR A 158 7.49 -6.13 3.11
C THR A 158 8.99 -6.42 3.11
N SER A 159 9.64 -6.25 1.96
CA SER A 159 11.08 -6.45 1.81
C SER A 159 11.89 -5.16 2.10
N LYS A 160 13.23 -5.27 2.07
CA LYS A 160 14.11 -4.07 2.04
C LYS A 160 13.91 -3.25 0.75
N ASN A 161 13.73 -3.92 -0.39
CA ASN A 161 13.49 -3.26 -1.67
C ASN A 161 12.16 -2.48 -1.68
N PHE A 162 11.16 -2.87 -0.88
CA PHE A 162 9.99 -2.03 -0.64
C PHE A 162 10.37 -0.70 0.03
N MET A 163 11.21 -0.73 1.06
CA MET A 163 11.67 0.47 1.74
C MET A 163 12.42 1.39 0.76
N ASP A 164 13.33 0.82 -0.02
CA ASP A 164 14.07 1.52 -1.06
C ASP A 164 13.13 2.15 -2.11
N TYR A 165 12.12 1.38 -2.56
CA TYR A 165 11.17 1.81 -3.59
C TYR A 165 10.27 2.96 -3.12
N PHE A 166 9.87 2.95 -1.86
CA PHE A 166 9.00 3.99 -1.28
C PHE A 166 9.78 5.12 -0.58
N GLY A 167 11.12 5.03 -0.52
CA GLY A 167 11.95 6.04 0.14
C GLY A 167 11.75 6.07 1.66
N LEU A 168 11.46 4.92 2.27
CA LEU A 168 11.25 4.76 3.71
C LEU A 168 12.51 4.12 4.32
N ASN A 169 12.81 4.40 5.59
CA ASN A 169 13.90 3.72 6.28
C ASN A 169 13.40 2.46 7.00
N THR A 170 12.21 2.55 7.58
CA THR A 170 11.56 1.47 8.32
C THR A 170 10.07 1.37 8.01
N VAL A 171 9.47 0.21 8.33
CA VAL A 171 8.01 0.01 8.25
C VAL A 171 7.26 1.03 9.13
N SER A 172 7.86 1.45 10.23
CA SER A 172 7.26 2.40 11.18
C SER A 172 7.09 3.80 10.61
N ASP A 173 7.80 4.12 9.53
CA ASP A 173 7.71 5.41 8.83
C ASP A 173 6.46 5.50 7.94
N LEU A 174 5.71 4.40 7.80
CA LEU A 174 4.43 4.40 7.09
C LEU A 174 3.42 5.32 7.79
N PRO A 175 2.66 6.14 7.04
CA PRO A 175 1.62 6.99 7.59
C PRO A 175 0.63 6.19 8.45
N LYS A 176 0.27 6.68 9.63
CA LYS A 176 -0.70 5.94 10.45
C LYS A 176 -2.05 5.95 9.74
N ILE A 177 -2.71 4.80 9.70
CA ILE A 177 -4.03 4.62 9.03
C ILE A 177 -5.05 5.68 9.49
N LYS A 178 -5.00 6.07 10.77
CA LYS A 178 -5.89 7.11 11.33
C LYS A 178 -5.65 8.51 10.73
N GLU A 179 -4.41 8.84 10.40
CA GLU A 179 -4.02 10.15 9.86
C GLU A 179 -4.43 10.26 8.38
N VAL A 180 -4.26 9.18 7.61
CA VAL A 180 -4.67 9.12 6.19
C VAL A 180 -6.19 9.27 6.02
N LEU A 181 -6.97 8.62 6.89
CA LEU A 181 -8.43 8.70 6.83
C LEU A 181 -8.95 10.08 7.27
N ALA A 182 -8.24 10.79 8.14
CA ALA A 182 -8.61 12.14 8.57
C ALA A 182 -8.43 13.17 7.45
N GLU A 183 -7.38 13.06 6.64
CA GLU A 183 -7.16 13.95 5.48
C GLU A 183 -8.18 13.75 4.35
N GLN A 184 -8.83 12.58 4.28
CA GLN A 184 -9.90 12.31 3.30
C GLN A 184 -11.29 12.78 3.74
N LEU A 185 -11.46 13.19 5.00
CA LEU A 185 -12.68 13.83 5.47
C LEU A 185 -12.61 15.31 5.10
N ILE A 186 -12.91 15.64 3.84
CA ILE A 186 -13.35 16.99 3.50
C ILE A 186 -14.65 17.19 4.28
N GLU A 187 -14.59 17.90 5.41
CA GLU A 187 -15.80 18.30 6.10
C GLU A 187 -16.64 19.11 5.10
N PRO A 188 -17.87 18.69 4.78
CA PRO A 188 -18.71 19.45 3.87
C PRO A 188 -18.89 20.84 4.48
N THR A 189 -18.66 21.88 3.67
CA THR A 189 -18.95 23.25 4.11
C THR A 189 -20.42 23.29 4.53
N ILE A 190 -20.67 23.43 5.84
CA ILE A 190 -22.02 23.56 6.37
C ILE A 190 -22.56 24.91 5.90
N ILE A 191 -23.39 24.88 4.86
CA ILE A 191 -24.07 26.07 4.37
C ILE A 191 -25.17 26.42 5.38
N ASN A 192 -24.81 27.22 6.38
CA ASN A 192 -25.81 27.87 7.23
C ASN A 192 -26.61 28.89 6.41
N ALA A 193 -27.92 29.00 6.68
CA ALA A 193 -28.79 29.99 6.04
C ALA A 193 -28.27 31.43 6.17
N ALA A 194 -27.47 31.72 7.22
CA ALA A 194 -26.82 33.01 7.45
C ALA A 194 -25.62 33.32 6.51
N HIS A 195 -25.06 32.32 5.81
CA HIS A 195 -24.02 32.54 4.78
C HIS A 195 -24.60 33.10 3.47
N PHE A 196 -25.90 32.93 3.26
CA PHE A 196 -26.65 33.76 2.33
C PHE A 196 -27.01 35.03 3.08
N GLY A 197 -26.12 36.02 3.03
CA GLY A 197 -26.34 37.33 3.65
C GLY A 197 -27.71 37.88 3.28
N GLU A 198 -28.28 38.67 4.20
CA GLU A 198 -29.59 39.33 4.12
C GLU A 198 -29.90 39.96 2.75
N ALA A 199 -30.36 39.12 1.84
CA ALA A 199 -31.01 39.44 0.59
C ALA A 199 -31.78 38.18 0.23
N ALA A 200 -32.84 37.90 0.99
CA ALA A 200 -33.87 36.98 0.53
C ALA A 200 -34.24 37.38 -0.90
N PRO A 201 -34.12 36.48 -1.91
CA PRO A 201 -34.79 36.73 -3.16
C PRO A 201 -36.27 36.71 -2.83
N LYS A 202 -36.89 37.90 -2.76
CA LYS A 202 -38.34 37.99 -2.88
C LYS A 202 -38.66 37.43 -4.25
N GLU A 203 -39.46 36.37 -4.24
CA GLU A 203 -39.95 35.59 -5.39
C GLU A 203 -39.00 34.52 -5.92
N VAL A 204 -39.33 33.26 -5.60
CA VAL A 204 -38.95 32.12 -6.44
C VAL A 204 -39.87 32.17 -7.66
N THR A 205 -39.43 32.79 -8.74
CA THR A 205 -40.13 32.71 -10.03
C THR A 205 -39.83 31.36 -10.65
N ILE A 206 -40.79 30.43 -10.62
CA ILE A 206 -40.68 29.17 -11.34
C ILE A 206 -40.86 29.50 -12.83
N LEU A 207 -39.76 29.43 -13.59
CA LEU A 207 -39.76 29.59 -15.03
C LEU A 207 -40.09 28.24 -15.68
N ALA A 208 -41.17 28.19 -16.43
CA ALA A 208 -41.55 27.04 -17.25
C ALA A 208 -41.46 27.41 -18.74
N VAL A 209 -41.09 26.43 -19.57
CA VAL A 209 -41.04 26.57 -21.03
C VAL A 209 -42.33 25.98 -21.59
N ASP A 210 -43.06 26.74 -22.40
CA ASP A 210 -44.27 26.22 -23.05
C ASP A 210 -43.93 25.31 -24.25
N SER A 211 -44.94 24.67 -24.84
CA SER A 211 -44.75 23.75 -25.97
C SER A 211 -44.24 24.41 -27.26
N ASN A 212 -44.18 25.75 -27.31
CA ASN A 212 -43.64 26.51 -28.43
C ASN A 212 -42.21 27.01 -28.17
N GLY A 213 -41.68 26.82 -26.96
CA GLY A 213 -40.30 27.12 -26.59
C GLY A 213 -40.10 28.47 -25.89
N ASP A 214 -41.17 29.16 -25.50
CA ASP A 214 -41.09 30.46 -24.83
C ASP A 214 -41.16 30.33 -23.30
N LEU A 215 -40.42 31.20 -22.60
CA LEU A 215 -40.31 31.21 -21.13
C LEU A 215 -41.45 32.02 -20.50
N ILE A 216 -42.24 31.39 -19.62
CA ILE A 216 -43.33 32.04 -18.87
C ILE A 216 -43.18 31.83 -17.35
N ALA A 217 -43.55 32.87 -16.59
CA ALA A 217 -43.48 32.93 -15.14
C ALA A 217 -44.88 32.76 -14.52
N HIS A 218 -45.07 31.75 -13.66
CA HIS A 218 -46.31 31.57 -12.91
C HIS A 218 -46.20 32.22 -11.52
N GLY A 219 -46.99 33.27 -11.27
CA GLY A 219 -47.22 33.84 -9.95
C GLY A 219 -48.43 33.17 -9.27
N ASN A 220 -48.26 32.67 -8.05
CA ASN A 220 -49.34 32.09 -7.25
C ASN A 220 -50.25 33.21 -6.70
N GLU A 221 -51.49 33.29 -7.18
CA GLU A 221 -52.59 33.96 -6.47
C GLU A 221 -53.39 32.91 -5.68
N GLN A 222 -53.54 33.13 -4.37
CA GLN A 222 -54.41 32.34 -3.48
C GLN A 222 -55.82 32.95 -3.44
N GLN A 223 -56.86 32.12 -3.57
CA GLN A 223 -58.20 32.30 -3.00
C GLN A 223 -58.83 30.90 -2.82
N GLU A 224 -58.93 30.41 -1.59
CA GLU A 224 -60.08 30.46 -0.66
C GLU A 224 -61.05 29.26 -0.78
N ASN A 225 -61.08 28.47 0.32
CA ASN A 225 -62.19 27.70 0.91
C ASN A 225 -63.17 26.89 0.03
N GLU A 226 -63.32 25.59 0.33
CA GLU A 226 -64.39 25.09 1.21
C GLU A 226 -64.23 23.59 1.52
N ASN A 227 -64.57 23.23 2.77
CA ASN A 227 -64.60 21.88 3.33
C ASN A 227 -65.67 20.98 2.71
N HIS A 228 -65.37 19.70 2.48
CA HIS A 228 -66.35 18.62 2.71
C HIS A 228 -65.70 17.27 3.09
N VAL A 229 -65.78 16.96 4.39
CA VAL A 229 -66.14 15.70 5.09
C VAL A 229 -65.77 14.33 4.46
N GLU A 230 -64.78 13.67 5.10
CA GLU A 230 -64.70 12.29 5.67
C GLU A 230 -65.78 11.20 5.38
N PRO A 231 -65.61 9.92 5.80
CA PRO A 231 -64.43 9.03 5.84
C PRO A 231 -64.80 7.56 5.45
N SER A 232 -63.85 6.61 5.50
CA SER A 232 -63.94 5.38 6.33
C SER A 232 -62.99 4.27 5.85
N ALA A 233 -62.19 3.77 6.78
CA ALA A 233 -61.47 2.52 6.72
C ALA A 233 -62.32 1.37 7.29
N SER A 234 -62.07 0.13 6.86
CA SER A 234 -62.24 -1.04 7.74
C SER A 234 -61.40 -2.22 7.26
N GLU A 235 -60.60 -2.73 8.18
CA GLU A 235 -59.92 -4.02 8.21
C GLU A 235 -60.92 -5.18 8.25
N HIS A 236 -60.48 -6.39 7.87
CA HIS A 236 -60.79 -7.59 8.64
C HIS A 236 -59.84 -8.76 8.34
N GLU A 237 -59.31 -9.32 9.42
CA GLU A 237 -58.58 -10.57 9.56
C GLU A 237 -59.50 -11.81 9.50
N ASP A 238 -58.91 -12.98 9.19
CA ASP A 238 -59.16 -14.31 9.81
C ASP A 238 -58.58 -15.41 8.86
N ALA A 239 -58.08 -16.58 9.24
CA ALA A 239 -57.63 -17.18 10.50
C ALA A 239 -57.16 -18.63 10.18
N VAL A 240 -56.07 -19.06 10.81
CA VAL A 240 -55.84 -20.37 11.46
C VAL A 240 -55.59 -21.66 10.65
N GLY A 241 -54.42 -22.26 10.96
CA GLY A 241 -54.26 -23.66 11.44
C GLY A 241 -53.45 -24.61 10.54
N LYS A 242 -52.67 -25.60 11.00
CA LYS A 242 -52.12 -26.04 12.30
C LYS A 242 -51.26 -27.28 12.01
N ALA A 243 -50.12 -27.44 12.72
CA ALA A 243 -49.39 -28.71 13.02
C ALA A 243 -48.79 -29.52 11.83
N ALA A 244 -47.75 -30.36 11.96
CA ALA A 244 -46.70 -30.67 12.93
C ALA A 244 -45.83 -31.81 12.30
N THR A 245 -44.59 -32.01 12.79
CA THR A 245 -43.77 -33.27 12.76
C THR A 245 -43.34 -33.81 11.38
N ASP A 246 -42.18 -34.43 11.14
CA ASP A 246 -41.22 -35.13 11.99
C ASP A 246 -39.93 -35.42 11.17
N GLU A 247 -38.83 -35.77 11.86
CA GLU A 247 -37.77 -36.78 11.50
C GLU A 247 -37.13 -36.82 10.09
N ALA A 248 -35.87 -37.20 9.84
CA ALA A 248 -34.73 -37.72 10.60
C ALA A 248 -33.51 -37.74 9.63
N ALA A 249 -32.29 -37.60 10.16
CA ALA A 249 -31.09 -38.27 9.63
C ALA A 249 -31.07 -39.71 10.21
N PRO A 250 -30.37 -40.74 9.68
CA PRO A 250 -29.00 -40.70 9.16
C PRO A 250 -28.70 -41.70 8.01
N ASP A 251 -27.46 -41.74 7.51
CA ASP A 251 -26.66 -42.97 7.31
C ASP A 251 -25.42 -42.70 6.39
N GLU A 252 -24.24 -42.74 7.01
CA GLU A 252 -23.09 -43.51 6.52
C GLU A 252 -23.21 -44.92 7.15
N PRO A 253 -22.55 -46.02 6.69
CA PRO A 253 -21.22 -46.07 6.07
C PRO A 253 -21.05 -47.15 4.97
N THR A 254 -19.86 -47.25 4.35
CA THR A 254 -19.20 -48.55 4.13
C THR A 254 -17.73 -48.39 3.72
N SER A 255 -16.93 -49.23 4.36
CA SER A 255 -15.49 -49.49 4.31
C SER A 255 -15.07 -50.43 3.17
N GLU A 256 -13.75 -50.52 2.96
CA GLU A 256 -12.90 -51.70 2.67
C GLU A 256 -11.83 -51.37 1.60
N GLN A 257 -10.55 -51.20 1.98
CA GLN A 257 -9.51 -52.20 2.28
C GLN A 257 -8.84 -52.83 1.03
N ASN A 258 -7.52 -52.58 0.92
CA ASN A 258 -6.43 -53.51 0.54
C ASN A 258 -5.16 -52.64 0.37
N GLU A 259 -4.15 -52.70 1.24
CA GLU A 259 -3.18 -53.78 1.51
C GLU A 259 -2.35 -54.22 0.28
N ASN A 260 -1.04 -53.94 0.37
CA ASN A 260 0.13 -54.78 0.05
C ASN A 260 1.33 -53.86 -0.27
N GLU A 261 2.31 -53.72 0.63
CA GLU A 261 3.41 -54.65 0.97
C GLU A 261 4.60 -54.60 -0.01
N ASP A 262 5.78 -54.41 0.60
CA ASP A 262 7.13 -54.89 0.24
C ASP A 262 7.67 -54.71 -1.19
N ASN A 263 8.90 -54.15 -1.31
CA ASN A 263 10.11 -54.97 -1.18
C ASN A 263 11.43 -54.15 -1.30
N THR A 264 12.42 -54.57 -0.51
CA THR A 264 13.90 -54.64 -0.74
C THR A 264 14.62 -53.44 -1.40
N SER A 265 15.56 -52.74 -0.73
CA SER A 265 16.92 -53.13 -0.30
C SER A 265 17.91 -53.50 -1.42
N GLN A 266 19.16 -53.07 -1.21
CA GLN A 266 20.43 -53.50 -1.83
C GLN A 266 20.89 -52.69 -3.05
N ASP A 267 21.95 -51.90 -2.89
CA ASP A 267 23.39 -52.23 -3.08
C ASP A 267 23.78 -51.56 -4.43
N GLU A 268 24.93 -50.98 -4.70
CA GLU A 268 26.28 -51.10 -4.21
C GLU A 268 27.07 -49.90 -4.81
N ASP A 269 28.12 -49.48 -4.10
CA ASP A 269 29.41 -49.00 -4.59
C ASP A 269 29.58 -48.63 -6.09
N ASN A 270 30.09 -47.41 -6.34
CA ASN A 270 31.42 -47.35 -6.95
C ASN A 270 32.11 -45.99 -6.76
N GLU A 271 33.29 -46.08 -6.16
CA GLU A 271 34.41 -45.17 -6.32
C GLU A 271 34.71 -44.95 -7.83
N ASN A 272 35.05 -43.73 -8.23
CA ASN A 272 36.44 -43.41 -8.59
C ASN A 272 36.59 -42.02 -9.27
N GLU A 273 37.58 -41.32 -8.73
CA GLU A 273 38.67 -40.64 -9.45
C GLU A 273 38.43 -39.46 -10.41
N THR A 274 38.89 -38.31 -9.91
CA THR A 274 40.04 -37.51 -10.40
C THR A 274 40.01 -36.82 -11.77
N LYS A 275 40.55 -35.58 -11.73
CA LYS A 275 41.12 -34.71 -12.78
C LYS A 275 40.10 -33.74 -13.39
N ALA A 276 40.34 -32.44 -13.49
CA ALA A 276 41.53 -31.60 -13.28
C ALA A 276 41.07 -30.18 -12.94
#